data_AF-A0A948PX79-F1
#
_entry.id   AF-A0A948PX79-F1
#
_cell.length_a   1.000
_cell.length_b   1.000
_cell.length_c   1.000
_cell.angle_alpha   90.00
_cell.angle_beta   90.00
_cell.angle_gamma   90.00
#
_symmetry.space_group_name_H-M   'P 1'
#
loop_
_entity.id
_entity.type
_entity.pdbx_description
1 polymer ?
#
loop_
_entity_poly.entity_id
_entity_poly.type
_entity_poly.pdbx_seq_one_letter_code
_entity_poly.pdbx_strand_id
1 'polypeptide(L)'
;MNLQELQLLVKLGSVLQWFAIIFVFLAGTLQVSKFAIDRKVDGIKEQIVRNKTEEYEQTIGQLKKRIEAQVEELKTVLVQEESRTIPKHVIPKVISELSKFKGASVLVNSLRGDGEALAFAKEIKWIFEEAGWTVNGVTEVQYGPPVKNIVIILKDPAQKSKANYLFSVFKALHFESSAQLNKNQREELGLLIGRRG
;
A
#
# COMPACT_ATOMS: atom_id res chain seq x y z
N MET A 1 -22.34 -83.89 -59.55
CA MET A 1 -21.48 -82.73 -59.18
C MET A 1 -20.05 -83.13 -59.49
N ASN A 2 -19.36 -82.37 -60.34
CA ASN A 2 -18.13 -82.82 -60.98
C ASN A 2 -16.91 -82.62 -60.05
N LEU A 3 -15.97 -83.58 -60.02
CA LEU A 3 -14.80 -83.57 -59.11
C LEU A 3 -13.90 -82.32 -59.31
N GLN A 4 -13.89 -81.76 -60.53
CA GLN A 4 -13.18 -80.53 -60.86
C GLN A 4 -13.83 -79.26 -60.29
N GLU A 5 -15.16 -79.19 -60.23
CA GLU A 5 -15.88 -78.04 -59.66
C GLU A 5 -15.70 -77.98 -58.14
N LEU A 6 -15.64 -79.15 -57.48
CA LEU A 6 -15.36 -79.25 -56.05
C LEU A 6 -13.93 -78.76 -55.72
N GLN A 7 -12.93 -79.13 -56.53
CA GLN A 7 -11.55 -78.67 -56.33
C GLN A 7 -11.42 -77.15 -56.51
N LEU A 8 -12.15 -76.56 -57.46
CA LEU A 8 -12.12 -75.13 -57.71
C LEU A 8 -12.78 -74.33 -56.58
N LEU A 9 -13.92 -74.82 -56.06
CA LEU A 9 -14.59 -74.27 -54.87
C LEU A 9 -13.72 -74.31 -53.62
N VAL A 10 -13.01 -75.42 -53.38
CA VAL A 10 -12.09 -75.57 -52.24
C VAL A 10 -10.90 -74.61 -52.35
N LYS A 11 -10.34 -74.43 -53.55
CA LYS A 11 -9.26 -73.45 -53.78
C LYS A 11 -9.75 -72.01 -53.57
N LEU A 12 -10.96 -71.67 -54.05
CA LEU A 12 -11.55 -70.34 -53.83
C LEU A 12 -11.78 -70.06 -52.35
N GLY A 13 -12.31 -71.05 -51.61
CA GLY A 13 -12.52 -70.95 -50.16
C GLY A 13 -11.22 -70.72 -49.39
N SER A 14 -10.14 -71.38 -49.78
CA SER A 14 -8.81 -71.19 -49.18
C SER A 14 -8.25 -69.78 -49.43
N VAL A 15 -8.39 -69.26 -50.65
CA VAL A 15 -7.98 -67.87 -50.97
C VAL A 15 -8.81 -66.86 -50.16
N LEU A 16 -10.12 -67.07 -50.07
CA LEU A 16 -11.01 -66.20 -49.29
C LEU A 16 -10.66 -66.22 -47.79
N GLN A 17 -10.27 -67.37 -47.26
CA GLN A 17 -9.80 -67.50 -45.87
C GLN A 17 -8.51 -66.71 -45.63
N TRP A 18 -7.56 -66.73 -46.56
CA TRP A 18 -6.35 -65.89 -46.47
C TRP A 18 -6.68 -64.40 -46.46
N PHE A 19 -7.61 -63.94 -47.30
CA PHE A 19 -8.09 -62.56 -47.26
C PHE A 19 -8.73 -62.21 -45.91
N ALA A 20 -9.56 -63.09 -45.36
CA ALA A 20 -10.18 -62.87 -44.05
C ALA A 20 -9.13 -62.72 -42.93
N ILE A 21 -8.08 -63.57 -42.93
CA ILE A 21 -6.96 -63.47 -41.98
C ILE A 21 -6.25 -62.13 -42.13
N ILE A 22 -5.91 -61.73 -43.36
CA ILE A 22 -5.25 -60.44 -43.63
C ILE A 22 -6.10 -59.27 -43.13
N PHE A 23 -7.42 -59.29 -43.36
CA PHE A 23 -8.33 -58.24 -42.91
C PHE A 23 -8.41 -58.14 -41.38
N VAL A 24 -8.43 -59.27 -40.66
CA VAL A 24 -8.44 -59.29 -39.19
C VAL A 24 -7.13 -58.70 -38.64
N PHE A 25 -5.99 -59.08 -39.22
CA PHE A 25 -4.70 -58.50 -38.82
C PHE A 25 -4.62 -56.99 -39.13
N LEU A 26 -5.10 -56.56 -40.30
CA LEU A 26 -5.13 -55.15 -40.68
C LEU A 26 -6.01 -54.33 -39.72
N ALA A 27 -7.21 -54.82 -39.39
CA ALA A 27 -8.10 -54.19 -38.42
C ALA A 27 -7.46 -54.10 -37.03
N GLY A 28 -6.76 -55.15 -36.59
CA GLY A 28 -6.00 -55.14 -35.33
C GLY A 28 -4.89 -54.09 -35.30
N THR A 29 -4.08 -53.99 -36.37
CA THR A 29 -3.01 -52.97 -36.45
C THR A 29 -3.56 -51.55 -36.48
N LEU A 30 -4.70 -51.32 -37.13
CA LEU A 30 -5.38 -50.01 -37.15
C LEU A 30 -5.86 -49.62 -35.74
N GLN A 31 -6.43 -50.55 -34.97
CA GLN A 31 -6.85 -50.27 -33.60
C GLN A 31 -5.67 -49.91 -32.68
N VAL A 32 -4.55 -50.64 -32.78
CA VAL A 32 -3.33 -50.35 -32.01
C VAL A 32 -2.76 -48.98 -32.39
N SER A 33 -2.76 -48.64 -33.68
CA SER A 33 -2.27 -47.34 -34.14
C SER A 33 -3.13 -46.18 -33.64
N LYS A 34 -4.47 -46.33 -33.64
CA LYS A 34 -5.39 -45.35 -33.10
C LYS A 34 -5.17 -45.13 -31.60
N PHE A 35 -5.02 -46.20 -30.83
CA PHE A 35 -4.75 -46.11 -29.39
C PHE A 35 -3.42 -45.39 -29.09
N ALA A 36 -2.38 -45.64 -29.88
CA ALA A 36 -1.10 -44.95 -29.74
C ALA A 36 -1.20 -43.44 -30.05
N ILE A 37 -2.04 -43.06 -31.00
CA ILE A 37 -2.31 -41.66 -31.35
C ILE A 37 -3.12 -40.99 -30.24
N ASP A 38 -4.22 -41.60 -29.80
CA ASP A 38 -5.08 -41.05 -28.73
C ASP A 38 -4.26 -40.82 -27.44
N ARG A 39 -3.41 -41.79 -27.07
CA ARG A 39 -2.52 -41.65 -25.90
C ARG A 39 -1.52 -40.50 -26.03
N LYS A 40 -1.00 -40.22 -27.23
CA LYS A 40 -0.10 -39.08 -27.48
C LYS A 40 -0.86 -37.76 -27.43
N VAL A 41 -2.07 -37.72 -27.98
CA VAL A 41 -2.93 -36.53 -28.00
C VAL A 41 -3.31 -36.13 -26.58
N ASP A 42 -3.67 -37.08 -25.72
CA ASP A 42 -4.01 -36.81 -24.33
C ASP A 42 -2.80 -36.32 -23.53
N GLY A 43 -1.61 -36.91 -23.75
CA GLY A 43 -0.37 -36.44 -23.14
C GLY A 43 -0.03 -34.99 -23.53
N ILE A 44 -0.22 -34.62 -24.80
CA ILE A 44 0.00 -33.24 -25.28
C ILE A 44 -1.03 -32.28 -24.67
N LYS A 45 -2.30 -32.67 -24.59
CA LYS A 45 -3.36 -31.85 -23.97
C LYS A 45 -3.05 -31.58 -22.50
N GLU A 46 -2.63 -32.60 -21.73
CA GLU A 46 -2.26 -32.42 -20.33
C GLU A 46 -1.06 -31.47 -20.17
N GLN A 47 -0.04 -31.60 -21.02
CA GLN A 47 1.11 -30.69 -21.00
C GLN A 47 0.72 -29.25 -21.31
N ILE A 48 -0.16 -29.03 -22.30
CA ILE A 48 -0.65 -27.69 -22.63
C ILE A 48 -1.43 -27.09 -21.45
N VAL A 49 -2.27 -27.87 -20.78
CA VAL A 49 -3.04 -27.39 -19.62
C VAL A 49 -2.09 -27.03 -18.48
N ARG A 50 -1.12 -27.90 -18.14
CA ARG A 50 -0.13 -27.62 -17.08
C ARG A 50 0.69 -26.38 -17.38
N ASN A 51 1.26 -26.27 -18.58
CA ASN A 51 2.08 -25.11 -18.96
C ASN A 51 1.27 -23.81 -18.89
N LYS A 52 0.00 -23.82 -19.36
CA LYS A 52 -0.88 -22.66 -19.24
C LYS A 52 -1.19 -22.32 -17.79
N THR A 53 -1.47 -23.31 -16.94
CA THR A 53 -1.73 -23.08 -15.52
C THR A 53 -0.51 -22.49 -14.82
N GLU A 54 0.69 -23.02 -15.07
CA GLU A 54 1.95 -22.49 -14.52
C GLU A 54 2.21 -21.05 -15.00
N GLU A 55 1.96 -20.76 -16.28
CA GLU A 55 2.10 -19.41 -16.85
C GLU A 55 1.12 -18.42 -16.21
N TYR A 56 -0.14 -18.82 -15.99
CA TYR A 56 -1.13 -18.00 -15.28
C TYR A 56 -0.73 -17.78 -13.82
N GLU A 57 -0.28 -18.81 -13.10
CA GLU A 57 0.17 -18.68 -11.72
C GLU A 57 1.38 -17.73 -11.59
N GLN A 58 2.34 -17.84 -12.50
CA GLN A 58 3.49 -16.93 -12.56
C GLN A 58 3.04 -15.49 -12.84
N THR A 59 2.14 -15.30 -13.81
CA THR A 59 1.64 -13.96 -14.17
C THR A 59 0.87 -13.33 -13.02
N ILE A 60 -0.01 -14.08 -12.36
CA ILE A 60 -0.76 -13.62 -11.18
C ILE A 60 0.20 -13.27 -10.03
N GLY A 61 1.21 -14.10 -9.79
CA GLY A 61 2.24 -13.84 -8.78
C GLY A 61 3.04 -12.56 -9.05
N GLN A 62 3.45 -12.34 -10.30
CA GLN A 62 4.15 -11.12 -10.71
C GLN A 62 3.27 -9.87 -10.61
N LEU A 63 2.02 -9.96 -11.06
CA LEU A 63 1.05 -8.87 -10.94
C LEU A 63 0.78 -8.52 -9.47
N LYS A 64 0.60 -9.53 -8.61
CA LYS A 64 0.39 -9.32 -7.17
C LYS A 64 1.58 -8.63 -6.53
N LYS A 65 2.82 -9.05 -6.84
CA LYS A 65 4.04 -8.38 -6.35
C LYS A 65 4.15 -6.94 -6.83
N ARG A 66 3.80 -6.65 -8.09
CA ARG A 66 3.81 -5.27 -8.63
C ARG A 66 2.76 -4.40 -7.95
N ILE A 67 1.56 -4.93 -7.72
CA ILE A 67 0.49 -4.21 -7.01
C ILE A 67 0.92 -3.94 -5.56
N GLU A 68 1.47 -4.93 -4.85
CA GLU A 68 1.97 -4.75 -3.48
C GLU A 68 3.07 -3.68 -3.41
N ALA A 69 4.02 -3.69 -4.35
CA ALA A 69 5.07 -2.68 -4.43
C ALA A 69 4.51 -1.27 -4.72
N GLN A 70 3.56 -1.15 -5.65
CA GLN A 70 2.93 0.13 -5.98
C GLN A 70 2.07 0.65 -4.82
N VAL A 71 1.36 -0.22 -4.10
CA VAL A 71 0.57 0.17 -2.93
C VAL A 71 1.47 0.64 -1.80
N GLU A 72 2.60 -0.03 -1.56
CA GLU A 72 3.55 0.39 -0.53
C GLU A 72 4.21 1.73 -0.90
N GLU A 73 4.61 1.91 -2.16
CA GLU A 73 5.16 3.16 -2.67
C GLU A 73 4.13 4.31 -2.54
N LEU A 74 2.89 4.11 -3.00
CA LEU A 74 1.82 5.09 -2.84
C LEU A 74 1.52 5.39 -1.38
N LYS A 75 1.53 4.39 -0.50
CA LYS A 75 1.32 4.59 0.95
C LYS A 75 2.45 5.41 1.56
N THR A 76 3.70 5.18 1.16
CA THR A 76 4.83 5.99 1.65
C THR A 76 4.82 7.42 1.14
N VAL A 77 4.41 7.64 -0.11
CA VAL A 77 4.26 8.98 -0.72
C VAL A 77 3.08 9.73 -0.10
N LEU A 78 1.92 9.07 0.09
CA LEU A 78 0.75 9.69 0.74
C LEU A 78 1.06 10.11 2.18
N VAL A 79 1.81 9.29 2.93
CA VAL A 79 2.25 9.61 4.30
C VAL A 79 3.22 10.80 4.32
N GLN A 80 4.05 11.00 3.28
CA GLN A 80 4.91 12.17 3.16
C GLN A 80 4.15 13.43 2.69
N GLU A 81 3.22 13.32 1.74
CA GLU A 81 2.45 14.46 1.22
C GLU A 81 1.41 15.00 2.23
N GLU A 82 0.96 14.18 3.18
CA GLU A 82 -0.05 14.59 4.18
C GLU A 82 0.53 15.22 5.46
N SER A 83 1.84 15.24 5.65
CA SER A 83 2.48 15.77 6.86
C SER A 83 2.62 17.29 6.83
N ARG A 84 2.06 18.00 7.83
CA ARG A 84 2.27 19.46 7.96
C ARG A 84 3.76 19.71 8.16
N THR A 85 4.33 20.52 7.27
CA THR A 85 5.73 20.95 7.34
C THR A 85 5.79 22.42 6.99
N ILE A 86 6.64 23.19 7.68
CA ILE A 86 6.86 24.58 7.36
C ILE A 86 7.84 24.67 6.18
N PRO A 87 7.50 25.36 5.07
CA PRO A 87 8.41 25.45 3.94
C PRO A 87 9.75 26.07 4.35
N LYS A 88 10.86 25.39 4.01
CA LYS A 88 12.22 25.74 4.47
C LYS A 88 12.62 27.20 4.22
N HIS A 89 12.15 27.78 3.12
CA HIS A 89 12.44 29.16 2.75
C HIS A 89 11.74 30.21 3.66
N VAL A 90 10.66 29.82 4.34
CA VAL A 90 9.88 30.71 5.24
C VAL A 90 10.41 30.64 6.67
N ILE A 91 11.09 29.55 7.05
CA ILE A 91 11.62 29.32 8.40
C ILE A 91 12.40 30.52 8.96
N PRO A 92 13.37 31.12 8.23
CA PRO A 92 14.13 32.26 8.78
C PRO A 92 13.23 33.46 9.11
N LYS A 93 12.19 33.69 8.32
CA LYS A 93 11.21 34.75 8.56
C LYS A 93 10.35 34.45 9.78
N VAL A 94 9.91 33.20 9.96
CA VAL A 94 9.16 32.77 11.15
C VAL A 94 10.00 32.94 12.41
N ILE A 95 11.26 32.52 12.38
CA ILE A 95 12.20 32.68 13.51
C ILE A 95 12.36 34.17 13.86
N SER A 96 12.56 35.03 12.85
CA SER A 96 12.69 36.48 13.06
C SER A 96 11.42 37.13 13.63
N GLU A 97 10.24 36.63 13.29
CA GLU A 97 8.98 37.13 13.83
C GLU A 97 8.79 36.66 15.28
N LEU A 98 9.09 35.38 15.57
CA LEU A 98 9.00 34.80 16.90
C LEU A 98 10.04 35.39 17.86
N SER A 99 11.23 35.80 17.38
CA SER A 99 12.29 36.36 18.22
C SER A 99 11.91 37.70 18.87
N LYS A 100 10.83 38.36 18.43
CA LYS A 100 10.28 39.55 19.10
C LYS A 100 9.84 39.29 20.55
N PHE A 101 9.57 38.03 20.88
CA PHE A 101 9.20 37.58 22.22
C PHE A 101 10.27 36.66 22.84
N LYS A 102 11.54 36.85 22.48
CA LYS A 102 12.67 36.12 23.04
C LYS A 102 12.61 36.07 24.58
N GLY A 103 12.87 34.90 25.15
CA GLY A 103 12.79 34.64 26.59
C GLY A 103 11.40 34.23 27.09
N ALA A 104 10.37 34.24 26.24
CA ALA A 104 9.07 33.67 26.59
C ALA A 104 9.16 32.13 26.73
N SER A 105 8.28 31.56 27.57
CA SER A 105 8.18 30.11 27.77
C SER A 105 6.98 29.54 27.02
N VAL A 106 7.19 28.42 26.32
CA VAL A 106 6.13 27.69 25.64
C VAL A 106 6.22 26.19 25.93
N LEU A 107 5.07 25.59 26.22
CA LEU A 107 4.92 24.14 26.28
C LEU A 107 4.42 23.63 24.94
N VAL A 108 5.12 22.69 24.31
CA VAL A 108 4.64 22.05 23.09
C VAL A 108 4.15 20.65 23.42
N ASN A 109 2.90 20.40 23.10
CA ASN A 109 2.22 19.14 23.31
C ASN A 109 1.74 18.56 21.98
N SER A 110 1.85 17.26 21.80
CA SER A 110 1.26 16.54 20.67
C SER A 110 0.21 15.56 21.18
N LEU A 111 -0.81 15.31 20.35
CA LEU A 111 -1.79 14.26 20.65
C LEU A 111 -1.10 12.88 20.64
N ARG A 112 -1.28 12.12 21.72
CA ARG A 112 -0.69 10.78 21.85
C ARG A 112 -1.15 9.84 20.74
N GLY A 113 -0.20 9.16 20.10
CA GLY A 113 -0.48 8.18 19.04
C GLY A 113 -0.72 8.80 17.66
N ASP A 114 -0.53 10.10 17.50
CA ASP A 114 -0.53 10.78 16.20
C ASP A 114 0.92 11.10 15.77
N GLY A 115 1.46 10.29 14.87
CA GLY A 115 2.85 10.40 14.42
C GLY A 115 3.13 11.67 13.62
N GLU A 116 2.15 12.19 12.89
CA GLU A 116 2.27 13.44 12.14
C GLU A 116 2.28 14.63 13.09
N ALA A 117 1.34 14.68 14.04
CA ALA A 117 1.29 15.74 15.05
C ALA A 117 2.57 15.77 15.91
N LEU A 118 3.14 14.61 16.24
CA LEU A 118 4.42 14.51 16.95
C LEU A 118 5.58 15.02 16.11
N ALA A 119 5.64 14.70 14.81
CA ALA A 119 6.68 15.19 13.91
C ALA A 119 6.61 16.72 13.76
N PHE A 120 5.41 17.25 13.52
CA PHE A 120 5.18 18.69 13.39
C PHE A 120 5.46 19.43 14.71
N ALA A 121 5.10 18.85 15.86
CA ALA A 121 5.44 19.41 17.17
C ALA A 121 6.96 19.52 17.38
N LYS A 122 7.74 18.53 16.90
CA LYS A 122 9.22 18.59 16.95
C LYS A 122 9.79 19.68 16.06
N GLU A 123 9.21 19.86 14.86
CA GLU A 123 9.59 20.95 13.96
C GLU A 123 9.31 22.33 14.60
N ILE A 124 8.11 22.51 15.16
CA ILE A 124 7.74 23.73 15.90
C ILE A 124 8.69 23.95 17.09
N LYS A 125 8.97 22.91 17.88
CA LYS A 125 9.92 23.02 19.01
C LYS A 125 11.24 23.62 18.55
N TRP A 126 11.84 23.06 17.49
CA TRP A 126 13.11 23.54 16.97
C TRP A 126 13.04 25.02 16.54
N ILE A 127 11.99 25.42 15.83
CA ILE A 127 11.80 26.82 15.40
C ILE A 127 11.69 27.78 16.59
N PHE A 128 10.98 27.39 17.65
CA PHE A 128 10.84 28.22 18.85
C PHE A 128 12.15 28.33 19.64
N GLU A 129 12.91 27.23 19.74
CA GLU A 129 14.24 27.24 20.36
C GLU A 129 15.21 28.15 19.61
N GLU A 130 15.25 28.09 18.28
CA GLU A 130 16.05 28.97 17.43
C GLU A 130 15.62 30.44 17.55
N ALA A 131 14.33 30.70 17.76
CA ALA A 131 13.81 32.04 18.04
C ALA A 131 14.13 32.56 19.46
N GLY A 132 14.79 31.74 20.29
CA GLY A 132 15.19 32.08 21.66
C GLY A 132 14.07 31.98 22.69
N TRP A 133 13.06 31.15 22.44
CA TRP A 133 12.05 30.79 23.43
C TRP A 133 12.52 29.62 24.29
N THR A 134 12.03 29.54 25.52
CA THR A 134 12.25 28.39 26.39
C THR A 134 11.18 27.34 26.11
N VAL A 135 11.56 26.18 25.55
CA VAL A 135 10.62 25.10 25.21
C VAL A 135 10.86 23.88 26.10
N ASN A 136 9.85 23.48 26.87
CA ASN A 136 9.92 22.32 27.78
C ASN A 136 9.68 20.99 27.05
N GLY A 137 10.41 20.75 25.96
CA GLY A 137 10.28 19.54 25.15
C GLY A 137 8.97 19.44 24.37
N VAL A 138 8.77 18.29 23.73
CA VAL A 138 7.48 17.88 23.17
C VAL A 138 6.91 16.79 24.06
N THR A 139 5.75 17.04 24.68
CA THR A 139 5.08 16.05 25.52
C THR A 139 3.87 15.47 24.80
N GLU A 140 3.74 14.14 24.77
CA GLU A 140 2.54 13.49 24.28
C GLU A 140 1.45 13.49 25.34
N VAL A 141 0.29 14.02 25.00
CA VAL A 141 -0.85 14.16 25.91
C VAL A 141 -2.08 13.48 25.33
N GLN A 142 -2.87 12.88 26.21
CA GLN A 142 -4.16 12.29 25.86
C GLN A 142 -5.27 13.26 26.24
N TYR A 143 -5.94 13.83 25.24
CA TYR A 143 -7.13 14.65 25.45
C TYR A 143 -8.40 13.82 25.25
N GLY A 144 -9.43 14.09 26.06
CA GLY A 144 -10.73 13.43 25.96
C GLY A 144 -11.43 13.71 24.63
N PRO A 145 -11.69 14.97 24.27
CA PRO A 145 -12.22 15.31 22.95
C PRO A 145 -11.11 15.28 21.89
N PRO A 146 -11.42 14.91 20.63
CA PRO A 146 -10.48 14.98 19.54
C PRO A 146 -10.08 16.44 19.29
N VAL A 147 -8.79 16.72 19.44
CA VAL A 147 -8.23 18.05 19.16
C VAL A 147 -7.90 18.12 17.68
N LYS A 148 -8.40 19.16 17.00
CA LYS A 148 -8.09 19.45 15.60
C LYS A 148 -7.11 20.62 15.51
N ASN A 149 -6.24 20.58 14.50
CA ASN A 149 -5.31 21.63 14.13
C ASN A 149 -4.35 22.03 15.27
N ILE A 150 -4.20 23.33 15.54
CA ILE A 150 -3.33 23.86 16.60
C ILE A 150 -4.20 24.56 17.65
N VAL A 151 -4.03 24.24 18.92
CA VAL A 151 -4.69 24.96 20.02
C VAL A 151 -3.62 25.68 20.84
N ILE A 152 -3.73 27.00 20.88
CA ILE A 152 -2.91 27.89 21.69
C ILE A 152 -3.55 27.99 23.07
N ILE A 153 -2.87 27.49 24.08
CA ILE A 153 -3.34 27.50 25.47
C ILE A 153 -2.66 28.67 26.19
N LEU A 154 -3.45 29.53 26.81
CA LEU A 154 -2.95 30.67 27.59
C LEU A 154 -3.12 30.36 29.08
N LYS A 155 -2.13 30.74 29.89
CA LYS A 155 -2.26 30.66 31.36
C LYS A 155 -3.09 31.80 31.94
N ASP A 156 -2.86 33.01 31.42
CA ASP A 156 -3.41 34.28 31.88
C ASP A 156 -3.84 35.16 30.70
N PRO A 157 -4.96 35.90 30.80
CA PRO A 157 -5.36 36.90 29.80
C PRO A 157 -4.28 37.91 29.41
N ALA A 158 -3.29 38.19 30.28
CA ALA A 158 -2.15 39.05 29.97
C ALA A 158 -1.31 38.53 28.78
N GLN A 159 -1.32 37.23 28.51
CA GLN A 159 -0.60 36.64 27.37
C GLN A 159 -1.38 36.72 26.05
N LYS A 160 -2.58 37.32 26.05
CA LYS A 160 -3.44 37.45 24.86
C LYS A 160 -2.72 38.11 23.68
N SER A 161 -1.87 39.10 23.93
CA SER A 161 -1.07 39.75 22.88
C SER A 161 -0.13 38.74 22.19
N LYS A 162 0.60 37.92 22.97
CA LYS A 162 1.49 36.89 22.43
C LYS A 162 0.71 35.79 21.68
N ALA A 163 -0.42 35.35 22.22
CA ALA A 163 -1.26 34.34 21.59
C ALA A 163 -1.87 34.82 20.26
N ASN A 164 -2.35 36.08 20.20
CA ASN A 164 -2.85 36.68 18.96
C ASN A 164 -1.75 36.78 17.91
N TYR A 165 -0.51 37.04 18.34
CA TYR A 165 0.63 37.06 17.44
C TYR A 165 0.94 35.66 16.88
N LEU A 166 1.00 34.64 17.74
CA LEU A 166 1.16 33.25 17.30
C LEU A 166 0.04 32.81 16.35
N PHE A 167 -1.20 33.17 16.66
CA PHE A 167 -2.35 32.94 15.77
C PHE A 167 -2.12 33.57 14.38
N SER A 168 -1.60 34.79 14.33
CA SER A 168 -1.31 35.49 13.08
C SER A 168 -0.19 34.81 12.28
N VAL A 169 0.86 34.33 12.96
CA VAL A 169 1.96 33.58 12.34
C VAL A 169 1.45 32.26 11.77
N PHE A 170 0.69 31.48 12.53
CA PHE A 170 0.14 30.21 12.05
C PHE A 170 -0.83 30.42 10.89
N LYS A 171 -1.68 31.45 10.95
CA LYS A 171 -2.57 31.81 9.85
C LYS A 171 -1.81 32.20 8.58
N ALA A 172 -0.71 32.93 8.70
CA ALA A 172 0.15 33.27 7.56
C ALA A 172 0.85 32.05 6.95
N LEU A 173 1.07 31.00 7.75
CA LEU A 173 1.56 29.69 7.31
C LEU A 173 0.44 28.76 6.84
N HIS A 174 -0.79 29.24 6.71
CA HIS A 174 -1.98 28.47 6.35
C HIS A 174 -2.33 27.32 7.32
N PHE A 175 -1.94 27.45 8.58
CA PHE A 175 -2.38 26.55 9.63
C PHE A 175 -3.55 27.16 10.40
N GLU A 176 -4.62 26.38 10.53
CA GLU A 176 -5.71 26.74 11.42
C GLU A 176 -5.25 26.66 12.87
N SER A 177 -5.63 27.65 13.67
CA SER A 177 -5.36 27.64 15.10
C SER A 177 -6.57 28.14 15.88
N SER A 178 -6.70 27.73 17.13
CA SER A 178 -7.69 28.23 18.07
C SER A 178 -7.00 28.58 19.39
N ALA A 179 -7.68 29.33 20.26
CA ALA A 179 -7.12 29.73 21.55
C ALA A 179 -8.02 29.29 22.71
N GLN A 180 -7.42 28.82 23.80
CA GLN A 180 -8.12 28.42 25.03
C GLN A 180 -7.39 28.96 26.25
N LEU A 181 -8.13 29.29 27.30
CA LEU A 181 -7.56 29.73 28.57
C LEU A 181 -7.52 28.54 29.54
N ASN A 182 -6.33 28.22 30.05
CA ASN A 182 -6.12 27.19 31.06
C ASN A 182 -5.18 27.70 32.17
N LYS A 183 -5.77 28.12 33.28
CA LYS A 183 -5.05 28.68 34.43
C LYS A 183 -4.13 27.66 35.15
N ASN A 184 -4.33 26.37 34.91
CA ASN A 184 -3.57 25.29 35.56
C ASN A 184 -2.26 24.97 34.83
N GLN A 185 -1.98 25.63 33.70
CA GLN A 185 -0.72 25.45 32.98
C GLN A 185 0.44 26.15 33.70
N ARG A 186 1.64 25.56 33.61
CA ARG A 186 2.84 26.09 34.27
C ARG A 186 3.45 27.25 33.47
N GLU A 187 3.65 27.03 32.18
CA GLU A 187 4.27 27.94 31.21
C GLU A 187 3.34 29.09 30.83
N GLU A 188 3.91 30.15 30.23
CA GLU A 188 3.13 31.30 29.76
C GLU A 188 2.17 30.92 28.63
N LEU A 189 2.62 30.07 27.70
CA LEU A 189 1.83 29.62 26.56
C LEU A 189 1.98 28.11 26.37
N GLY A 190 0.93 27.47 25.88
CA GLY A 190 0.92 26.09 25.44
C GLY A 190 0.54 26.00 23.98
N LEU A 191 1.13 25.05 23.27
CA LEU A 191 0.74 24.67 21.93
C LEU A 191 0.34 23.21 21.98
N LEU A 192 -0.91 22.93 21.64
CA LEU A 192 -1.42 21.58 21.53
C LEU A 192 -1.65 21.29 20.06
N ILE A 193 -0.81 20.41 19.51
CA ILE A 193 -0.88 19.96 18.13
C ILE A 193 -1.81 18.75 18.07
N GLY A 194 -3.00 18.98 17.52
CA GLY A 194 -4.02 17.96 17.29
C GLY A 194 -3.92 17.37 15.89
N ARG A 195 -4.90 16.52 15.57
CA ARG A 195 -5.07 15.93 14.24
C ARG A 195 -5.30 17.01 13.20
N ARG A 196 -4.85 16.78 11.97
CA ARG A 196 -5.18 17.65 10.83
C ARG A 196 -6.72 17.75 10.69
N GLY A 197 -7.22 18.98 10.60
CA GLY A 197 -8.65 19.32 10.62
C GLY A 197 -9.34 19.15 9.28
#